data_AF-A0A645JEA1-F1
#
_entry.id   AF-A0A645JEA1-F1
#
_cell.length_a   1.000
_cell.length_b   1.000
_cell.length_c   1.000
_cell.angle_alpha   90.00
_cell.angle_beta   90.00
_cell.angle_gamma   90.00
#
_symmetry.space_group_name_H-M   'P 1'
#
loop_
_entity.id
_entity.type
_entity.pdbx_description
1 polymer ?
#
loop_
_entity_poly.entity_id
_entity_poly.type
_entity_poly.pdbx_seq_one_letter_code
_entity_poly.pdbx_strand_id
1 'polypeptide(L)'
;MIEEGTELQLKIDSSEFSLLSPREVMEEIKGFLESIEVKGTVFRSNHASNYINLGGILSEDKDKILKEIDYILLNGNYYKDERHRGL
;
A
#
# COMPACT_ATOMS: atom_id res chain seq x y z
N MET A 1 -3.12 -8.28 -7.52
CA MET A 1 -3.22 -9.46 -8.40
C MET A 1 -1.98 -9.55 -9.25
N ILE A 2 -1.54 -10.79 -9.48
CA ILE A 2 -0.48 -11.11 -10.44
C ILE A 2 -1.18 -11.59 -11.69
N GLU A 3 -0.92 -10.92 -12.80
CA GLU A 3 -1.49 -11.28 -14.09
C GLU A 3 -0.76 -12.49 -14.68
N GLU A 4 -1.54 -13.46 -15.17
CA GLU A 4 -1.01 -14.71 -15.73
C GLU A 4 -0.20 -14.46 -17.02
N GLY A 5 0.87 -15.22 -17.20
CA GLY A 5 1.75 -15.14 -18.37
C GLY A 5 2.69 -13.94 -18.38
N THR A 6 2.72 -13.13 -17.32
CA THR A 6 3.65 -12.00 -17.20
C THR A 6 5.04 -12.44 -16.75
N GLU A 7 6.06 -11.65 -17.10
CA GLU A 7 7.43 -11.86 -16.61
C GLU A 7 7.50 -11.86 -15.08
N LEU A 8 6.68 -11.03 -14.43
CA LEU A 8 6.59 -10.98 -12.98
C LEU A 8 6.09 -12.29 -12.38
N GLN A 9 5.07 -12.93 -13.00
CA GLN A 9 4.60 -14.25 -12.56
C GLN A 9 5.73 -15.28 -12.65
N LEU A 10 6.44 -15.34 -13.78
CA LEU A 10 7.55 -16.28 -13.97
C LEU A 10 8.65 -16.11 -12.91
N LYS A 11 8.97 -14.86 -12.55
CA LYS A 11 9.95 -14.53 -11.51
C LYS A 11 9.49 -14.93 -10.11
N ILE A 12 8.20 -14.83 -9.83
CA ILE A 12 7.62 -15.31 -8.57
C ILE A 12 7.70 -16.83 -8.49
N ASP A 13 7.28 -17.52 -9.56
CA ASP A 13 7.27 -18.98 -9.63
C ASP A 13 8.69 -19.56 -9.55
N SER A 14 9.68 -18.87 -10.12
CA SER A 14 11.10 -19.24 -10.04
C SER A 14 11.77 -18.84 -8.71
N SER A 15 11.04 -18.19 -7.78
CA SER A 15 11.57 -17.63 -6.53
C SER A 15 12.66 -16.56 -6.71
N GLU A 16 12.79 -15.98 -7.91
CA GLU A 16 13.64 -14.83 -8.20
C GLU A 16 13.07 -13.53 -7.60
N PHE A 17 11.74 -13.47 -7.43
CA PHE A 17 11.04 -12.34 -6.86
C PHE A 17 10.07 -12.77 -5.76
N SER A 18 10.11 -12.09 -4.62
CA SER A 18 9.16 -12.28 -3.53
C SER A 18 8.23 -11.08 -3.43
N LEU A 19 6.93 -11.34 -3.36
CA LEU A 19 5.95 -10.29 -3.08
C LEU A 19 6.00 -9.89 -1.60
N LEU A 20 5.76 -8.61 -1.36
CA LEU A 20 5.53 -8.09 -0.03
C LEU A 20 4.16 -8.54 0.49
N SER A 21 4.11 -8.92 1.75
CA SER A 21 2.87 -9.10 2.50
C SER A 21 2.10 -7.77 2.62
N PRO A 22 0.78 -7.79 2.88
CA PRO A 22 0.01 -6.57 3.11
C PRO A 22 0.62 -5.66 4.18
N ARG A 23 1.19 -6.26 5.23
CA ARG A 23 1.88 -5.55 6.30
C ARG A 23 3.14 -4.85 5.80
N GLU A 24 4.00 -5.55 5.07
CA GLU A 24 5.25 -4.98 4.53
C GLU A 24 4.96 -3.85 3.54
N VAL A 25 3.91 -3.97 2.74
CA VAL A 25 3.47 -2.86 1.86
C VAL A 25 3.09 -1.62 2.68
N MET A 26 2.41 -1.79 3.82
CA MET A 26 2.08 -0.65 4.69
C MET A 26 3.32 -0.05 5.37
N GLU A 27 4.28 -0.87 5.78
CA GLU A 27 5.55 -0.42 6.35
C GLU A 27 6.37 0.39 5.32
N GLU A 28 6.39 -0.04 4.06
CA GLU A 28 7.03 0.70 2.97
C GLU A 28 6.34 2.03 2.68
N ILE A 29 5.00 2.05 2.60
CA ILE A 29 4.22 3.28 2.42
C ILE A 29 4.48 4.25 3.59
N LYS A 30 4.55 3.76 4.83
CA LYS A 30 4.88 4.58 5.99
C LYS A 30 6.24 5.25 5.81
N GLY A 31 7.29 4.48 5.51
CA GLY A 31 8.64 5.00 5.32
C GLY A 31 8.74 6.04 4.19
N PHE A 32 8.01 5.82 3.09
CA PHE A 32 7.88 6.79 2.01
C PHE A 32 7.24 8.11 2.49
N LEU A 33 6.10 8.03 3.20
CA LEU A 33 5.34 9.20 3.66
C LEU A 33 6.06 9.99 4.76
N GLU A 34 6.81 9.31 5.62
CA GLU A 34 7.68 9.95 6.62
C GLU A 34 8.80 10.77 5.96
N SER A 35 9.33 10.30 4.83
CA SER A 35 10.50 10.90 4.18
C SER A 35 10.16 12.01 3.18
N ILE A 36 8.94 12.01 2.61
CA ILE A 36 8.58 12.90 1.51
C ILE A 36 8.04 14.25 2.00
N GLU A 37 8.62 15.36 1.58
CA GLU A 37 8.12 16.71 1.87
C GLU A 37 7.65 17.42 0.59
N VAL A 38 6.36 17.73 0.51
CA VAL A 38 5.72 18.35 -0.66
C VAL A 38 4.65 19.35 -0.22
N LYS A 39 4.24 20.28 -1.09
CA LYS A 39 3.19 21.28 -0.82
C LYS A 39 2.06 21.18 -1.84
N GLY A 40 0.81 21.22 -1.38
CA GLY A 40 -0.37 21.24 -2.26
C GLY A 40 -0.56 19.97 -3.08
N THR A 41 0.10 18.88 -2.71
CA THR A 41 0.05 17.60 -3.44
C THR A 41 -1.10 16.75 -2.93
N VAL A 42 -1.95 16.31 -3.85
CA VAL A 42 -3.01 15.35 -3.55
C VAL A 42 -2.40 13.94 -3.53
N PHE A 43 -2.55 13.24 -2.40
CA PHE A 43 -2.19 11.84 -2.25
C PHE A 43 -3.45 10.97 -2.32
N ARG A 44 -3.41 9.92 -3.15
CA ARG A 44 -4.49 8.96 -3.32
C ARG A 44 -3.91 7.54 -3.36
N SER A 45 -4.28 6.76 -2.37
CA SER A 45 -4.11 5.32 -2.36
C SER A 45 -5.46 4.67 -2.09
N ASN A 46 -6.46 4.97 -2.92
CA ASN A 46 -7.84 4.49 -2.78
C ASN A 46 -8.34 3.69 -3.99
N HIS A 47 -7.43 3.17 -4.82
CA HIS A 47 -7.81 2.27 -5.91
C HIS A 47 -8.33 0.93 -5.34
N ALA A 48 -9.18 0.22 -6.09
CA ALA A 48 -9.70 -1.08 -5.68
C ALA A 48 -8.57 -2.06 -5.31
N SER A 49 -7.48 -2.00 -6.07
CA SER A 49 -6.29 -2.81 -5.87
C SER A 49 -5.45 -2.44 -4.64
N ASN A 50 -5.77 -1.41 -3.85
CA ASN A 50 -5.02 -1.12 -2.63
C ASN A 50 -5.58 -1.89 -1.44
N TYR A 51 -4.70 -2.34 -0.54
CA TYR A 51 -5.09 -3.03 0.68
C TYR A 51 -5.98 -2.18 1.58
N ILE A 52 -5.79 -0.86 1.58
CA ILE A 52 -6.53 0.11 2.40
C ILE A 52 -6.70 1.38 1.59
N ASN A 53 -7.78 2.12 1.86
CA ASN A 53 -8.03 3.40 1.24
C ASN A 53 -7.37 4.51 2.05
N LEU A 54 -6.27 5.08 1.55
CA LEU A 54 -5.65 6.28 2.12
C LEU A 54 -5.78 7.45 1.15
N GLY A 55 -5.84 8.68 1.68
CA GLY A 55 -5.78 9.86 0.83
C GLY A 55 -6.01 11.17 1.56
N GLY A 56 -5.56 12.25 0.94
CA GLY A 56 -5.63 13.60 1.50
C GLY A 56 -4.76 14.58 0.72
N ILE A 57 -4.65 15.81 1.20
CA ILE A 57 -3.61 16.75 0.76
C ILE A 57 -2.39 16.48 1.61
N LEU A 58 -1.32 15.93 1.03
CA LEU A 58 -0.22 15.35 1.81
C LEU A 58 0.44 16.36 2.76
N SER A 59 0.55 17.63 2.38
CA SER A 59 1.09 18.69 3.24
C SER A 59 0.22 19.02 4.46
N GLU A 60 -1.08 18.71 4.41
CA GLU A 60 -2.05 19.04 5.46
C GLU A 60 -2.44 17.80 6.28
N ASP A 61 -2.50 16.65 5.62
CA ASP A 61 -3.04 15.39 6.16
C ASP A 61 -1.95 14.37 6.53
N LYS A 62 -0.64 14.65 6.34
CA LYS A 62 0.44 13.67 6.59
C LYS A 62 0.31 13.00 7.96
N ASP A 63 0.23 13.77 9.03
CA ASP A 63 0.17 13.23 10.40
C ASP A 63 -1.07 12.37 10.63
N LYS A 64 -2.18 12.71 9.99
CA LYS A 64 -3.42 11.94 10.07
C LYS A 64 -3.27 10.61 9.32
N ILE A 65 -2.70 10.64 8.11
CA ILE A 65 -2.45 9.44 7.31
C ILE A 65 -1.46 8.51 8.02
N LEU A 66 -0.38 9.03 8.61
CA LEU A 66 0.59 8.24 9.37
C LEU A 66 -0.05 7.56 10.59
N LYS A 67 -0.89 8.27 11.34
CA LYS A 67 -1.65 7.69 12.47
C LYS A 67 -2.59 6.57 12.04
N GLU A 68 -3.22 6.70 10.88
CA GLU A 68 -4.07 5.65 10.32
C GLU A 68 -3.24 4.41 9.99
N ILE A 69 -2.08 4.59 9.35
CA ILE A 69 -1.14 3.48 9.04
C ILE A 69 -0.67 2.79 10.32
N ASP A 70 -0.29 3.56 11.35
CA ASP A 70 0.12 2.99 12.65
C ASP A 70 -1.00 2.17 13.31
N TYR A 71 -2.23 2.69 13.27
CA TYR A 71 -3.39 1.96 13.77
C TYR A 71 -3.57 0.61 13.04
N ILE A 72 -3.42 0.60 11.73
CA ILE A 72 -3.53 -0.62 10.91
C ILE A 72 -2.43 -1.62 11.26
N LEU A 73 -1.17 -1.16 11.32
CA LEU A 73 -0.01 -2.00 11.62
C LEU A 73 -0.09 -2.63 13.01
N LEU A 74 -0.73 -1.95 13.97
CA LEU A 74 -0.94 -2.47 15.32
C LEU A 74 -2.10 -3.48 15.40
N ASN A 75 -3.17 -3.28 14.63
CA ASN A 75 -4.41 -4.06 14.78
C ASN A 75 -4.62 -5.16 13.74
N GLY A 76 -3.83 -5.20 12.65
CA GLY A 76 -3.66 -6.34 11.74
C GLY A 76 -4.87 -6.81 10.90
N ASN A 77 -6.08 -6.34 11.19
CA ASN A 77 -7.34 -6.93 10.66
C ASN A 77 -8.10 -6.07 9.64
N TYR A 78 -7.47 -5.07 9.03
CA TYR A 78 -8.17 -4.08 8.18
C TYR A 78 -7.79 -4.12 6.70
N TYR A 79 -7.04 -5.13 6.26
CA TYR A 79 -6.67 -5.27 4.85
C TYR A 79 -7.84 -5.81 4.02
N LYS A 80 -8.06 -5.22 2.84
CA LYS A 80 -8.90 -5.83 1.82
C LYS A 80 -8.33 -7.19 1.43
N ASP A 81 -9.21 -8.18 1.37
CA ASP A 81 -8.91 -9.51 0.86
C ASP A 81 -8.50 -9.45 -0.62
N GLU A 82 -7.54 -10.29 -1.02
CA GLU A 82 -7.04 -10.36 -2.41
C GLU A 82 -8.17 -10.50 -3.44
N ARG A 83 -9.23 -11.26 -3.12
CA ARG A 83 -10.38 -11.48 -4.01
C ARG A 83 -11.16 -10.20 -4.31
N HIS A 84 -11.04 -9.18 -3.46
CA HIS A 84 -11.71 -7.89 -3.61
C HIS A 84 -10.78 -6.79 -4.15
N ARG A 85 -9.54 -7.14 -4.51
CA ARG A 85 -8.53 -6.20 -5.04
C ARG A 85 -8.40 -6.25 -6.57
N GLY A 86 -9.29 -6.96 -7.25
CA GLY A 86 -9.43 -6.95 -8.70
C GLY A 86 -10.45 -5.92 -9.20
N LEU A 87 -10.33 -5.54 -10.48
CA LEU A 87 -11.34 -4.76 -11.19
C LEU A 87 -12.51 -5.66 -11.62
#